data_AF-A0AAD4MDF2-F1
#
_entry.id   AF-A0AAD4MDF2-F1
#
_cell.length_a   1.000
_cell.length_b   1.000
_cell.length_c   1.000
_cell.angle_alpha   90.00
_cell.angle_beta   90.00
_cell.angle_gamma   90.00
#
_symmetry.space_group_name_H-M   'P 1'
#
loop_
_entity.id
_entity.type
_entity.pdbx_description
1 polymer ?
#
loop_
_entity_poly.entity_id
_entity_poly.type
_entity_poly.pdbx_seq_one_letter_code
_entity_poly.pdbx_strand_id
1 'polypeptide(L)'
;MSYLGLPPIPPDLKPITSYLQRAHETRAQDPVISYWCMGTYYAAQVGISLKAVSTPNRNFLAALLTTLENLRSVVGSSDAITVESASSAYVENFALLVFASADDEDRRGIATRKTAKKFLAAATFFEVLNVFEDRGPWEAHEEKGRYAKWRAADISKALREGRQPTPVSNGGD
;
A
#
# COMPACT_ATOMS: atom_id res chain seq x y z
N MET A 1 -8.94 -15.47 -1.23
CA MET A 1 -9.57 -14.34 -1.94
C MET A 1 -8.79 -14.12 -3.23
N SER A 2 -9.47 -13.89 -4.35
CA SER A 2 -8.85 -13.42 -5.59
C SER A 2 -8.93 -11.89 -5.64
N TYR A 3 -7.88 -11.26 -6.13
CA TYR A 3 -7.84 -9.83 -6.39
C TYR A 3 -7.46 -9.62 -7.85
N LEU A 4 -8.06 -8.64 -8.52
CA LEU A 4 -7.63 -8.20 -9.85
C LEU A 4 -7.76 -9.25 -10.97
N GLY A 5 -8.47 -10.36 -10.72
CA GLY A 5 -8.56 -11.52 -11.63
C GLY A 5 -7.41 -12.51 -11.48
N LEU A 6 -6.56 -12.36 -10.45
CA LEU A 6 -5.46 -13.28 -10.16
C LEU A 6 -5.95 -14.60 -9.55
N PRO A 7 -5.16 -15.70 -9.72
CA PRO A 7 -5.40 -16.95 -9.00
C PRO A 7 -5.43 -16.75 -7.48
N PRO A 8 -5.92 -17.73 -6.70
CA PRO A 8 -5.90 -17.63 -5.24
C PRO A 8 -4.46 -17.44 -4.73
N ILE A 9 -4.28 -16.49 -3.81
CA ILE A 9 -2.98 -16.21 -3.18
C ILE A 9 -2.50 -17.47 -2.44
N PRO A 10 -1.32 -18.02 -2.78
CA PRO A 10 -0.73 -19.14 -2.05
C PRO A 10 -0.49 -18.82 -0.57
N PRO A 11 -0.53 -19.80 0.35
CA PRO A 11 -0.34 -19.58 1.79
C PRO A 11 0.98 -18.86 2.12
N ASP A 12 2.06 -19.19 1.40
CA ASP A 12 3.39 -18.59 1.55
C ASP A 12 3.38 -17.08 1.24
N LEU A 13 2.43 -16.64 0.42
CA LEU A 13 2.28 -15.28 -0.07
C LEU A 13 1.19 -14.55 0.72
N LYS A 14 0.83 -14.98 1.92
CA LYS A 14 -0.13 -14.25 2.74
C LYS A 14 0.31 -12.81 3.12
N PRO A 15 1.59 -12.53 3.43
CA PRO A 15 2.03 -11.18 3.84
C PRO A 15 1.78 -10.08 2.81
N ILE A 16 1.70 -10.43 1.53
CA ILE A 16 1.56 -9.47 0.42
C ILE A 16 0.10 -9.08 0.14
N THR A 17 -0.85 -9.68 0.86
CA THR A 17 -2.29 -9.48 0.65
C THR A 17 -2.68 -8.01 0.79
N SER A 18 -2.04 -7.27 1.68
CA SER A 18 -2.26 -5.83 1.87
C SER A 18 -1.97 -5.04 0.58
N TYR A 19 -0.85 -5.31 -0.09
CA TYR A 19 -0.46 -4.63 -1.33
C TYR A 19 -1.44 -4.96 -2.47
N LEU A 20 -1.81 -6.23 -2.65
CA LEU A 20 -2.78 -6.63 -3.68
C LEU A 20 -4.17 -6.06 -3.43
N GLN A 21 -4.59 -6.00 -2.17
CA GLN A 21 -5.85 -5.38 -1.80
C GLN A 21 -5.83 -3.88 -2.14
N ARG A 22 -4.74 -3.16 -1.82
CA ARG A 22 -4.59 -1.75 -2.19
C ARG A 22 -4.62 -1.54 -3.69
N ALA A 23 -3.87 -2.35 -4.43
CA ALA A 23 -3.89 -2.31 -5.89
C ALA A 23 -5.29 -2.50 -6.47
N HIS A 24 -6.08 -3.43 -5.91
CA HIS A 24 -7.46 -3.64 -6.32
C HIS A 24 -8.36 -2.44 -6.04
N GLU A 25 -8.22 -1.82 -4.86
CA GLU A 25 -9.01 -0.66 -4.46
C GLU A 25 -8.67 0.58 -5.31
N THR A 26 -7.40 0.78 -5.67
CA THR A 26 -6.97 1.94 -6.46
C THR A 26 -7.12 1.75 -7.96
N ARG A 27 -7.25 0.51 -8.49
CA ARG A 27 -7.28 0.24 -9.94
C ARG A 27 -8.21 1.15 -10.75
N ALA A 28 -9.40 1.44 -10.23
CA ALA A 28 -10.39 2.26 -10.94
C ALA A 28 -10.16 3.77 -10.78
N GLN A 29 -9.58 4.21 -9.65
CA GLN A 29 -9.40 5.63 -9.31
C GLN A 29 -8.03 6.14 -9.75
N ASP A 30 -7.00 5.32 -9.57
CA ASP A 30 -5.61 5.62 -9.85
C ASP A 30 -4.87 4.34 -10.31
N PRO A 31 -4.83 4.10 -11.63
CA PRO A 31 -4.19 2.93 -12.19
C PRO A 31 -2.65 2.96 -12.05
N VAL A 32 -2.04 4.14 -11.82
CA VAL A 32 -0.60 4.28 -11.58
C VAL A 32 -0.24 3.75 -10.20
N ILE A 33 -0.98 4.14 -9.16
CA ILE A 33 -0.78 3.59 -7.81
C ILE A 33 -1.08 2.09 -7.78
N SER A 34 -2.11 1.65 -8.51
CA SER A 34 -2.42 0.22 -8.67
C SER A 34 -1.23 -0.56 -9.24
N TYR A 35 -0.58 -0.01 -10.27
CA TYR A 35 0.62 -0.56 -10.87
C TYR A 35 1.78 -0.66 -9.87
N TRP A 36 2.10 0.40 -9.14
CA TRP A 36 3.20 0.39 -8.17
C TRP A 36 2.94 -0.52 -6.97
N CYS A 37 1.69 -0.64 -6.50
CA CYS A 37 1.33 -1.59 -5.44
C CYS A 37 1.51 -3.05 -5.90
N MET A 38 1.11 -3.37 -7.14
CA MET A 38 1.35 -4.69 -7.74
C MET A 38 2.83 -4.94 -8.00
N GLY A 39 3.55 -3.92 -8.49
CA GLY A 39 4.98 -3.94 -8.76
C GLY A 39 5.78 -4.16 -7.48
N THR A 40 5.33 -3.57 -6.36
CA THR A 40 5.93 -3.80 -5.04
C THR A 40 5.82 -5.25 -4.62
N TYR A 41 4.66 -5.86 -4.84
CA TYR A 41 4.51 -7.28 -4.61
C TYR A 41 5.44 -8.11 -5.52
N TYR A 42 5.50 -7.79 -6.83
CA TYR A 42 6.42 -8.47 -7.75
C TYR A 42 7.87 -8.34 -7.28
N ALA A 43 8.34 -7.14 -6.95
CA ALA A 43 9.70 -6.87 -6.50
C ALA A 43 10.00 -7.54 -5.16
N ALA A 44 9.10 -7.43 -4.17
CA ALA A 44 9.24 -8.11 -2.89
C ALA A 44 9.31 -9.63 -3.09
N GLN A 45 8.43 -10.17 -3.92
CA GLN A 45 8.42 -11.59 -4.17
C GLN A 45 9.64 -12.02 -4.97
N VAL A 46 10.06 -11.34 -6.05
CA VAL A 46 11.27 -11.67 -6.82
C VAL A 46 12.53 -11.54 -5.95
N GLY A 47 12.64 -10.50 -5.13
CA GLY A 47 13.71 -10.34 -4.15
C GLY A 47 13.73 -11.46 -3.10
N ILE A 48 12.56 -11.98 -2.70
CA ILE A 48 12.41 -13.15 -1.83
C ILE A 48 12.55 -14.48 -2.62
N SER A 49 12.32 -14.48 -3.94
CA SER A 49 12.15 -15.66 -4.81
C SER A 49 13.44 -16.36 -5.19
N LEU A 50 14.59 -15.94 -4.65
CA LEU A 50 15.69 -16.88 -4.47
C LEU A 50 15.28 -18.07 -3.55
N LYS A 51 14.15 -18.00 -2.84
CA LYS A 51 13.65 -19.06 -1.94
C LYS A 51 12.22 -19.57 -2.23
N ALA A 52 11.47 -18.98 -3.16
CA ALA A 52 10.08 -19.39 -3.48
C ALA A 52 10.03 -20.40 -4.64
N VAL A 53 10.40 -21.65 -4.36
CA VAL A 53 10.65 -22.68 -5.39
C VAL A 53 9.36 -23.36 -5.90
N SER A 54 8.24 -23.22 -5.18
CA SER A 54 7.01 -23.99 -5.47
C SER A 54 6.32 -23.55 -6.77
N THR A 55 5.85 -24.52 -7.56
CA THR A 55 5.10 -24.30 -8.80
C THR A 55 3.89 -23.36 -8.64
N PRO A 56 3.09 -23.43 -7.55
CA PRO A 56 1.99 -22.49 -7.32
C PRO A 56 2.44 -21.03 -7.22
N ASN A 57 3.57 -20.76 -6.57
CA ASN A 57 4.10 -19.40 -6.43
C ASN A 57 4.58 -18.85 -7.78
N ARG A 58 5.24 -19.69 -8.59
CA ARG A 58 5.66 -19.34 -9.96
C ARG A 58 4.48 -19.02 -10.86
N ASN A 59 3.43 -19.85 -10.82
CA ASN A 59 2.21 -19.61 -11.61
C ASN A 59 1.50 -18.31 -11.21
N PHE A 60 1.44 -18.03 -9.90
CA PHE A 60 0.88 -16.77 -9.41
C PHE A 60 1.70 -15.57 -9.88
N LEU A 61 3.03 -15.64 -9.76
CA LEU A 61 3.95 -14.59 -10.21
C LEU A 61 3.86 -14.33 -11.72
N ALA A 62 3.75 -15.38 -12.53
CA ALA A 62 3.56 -15.25 -13.96
C ALA A 62 2.24 -14.53 -14.29
N ALA A 63 1.14 -14.94 -13.65
CA ALA A 63 -0.16 -14.27 -13.84
C ALA A 63 -0.14 -12.80 -13.38
N LEU A 64 0.58 -12.51 -12.29
CA LEU A 64 0.79 -11.14 -11.85
C LEU A 64 1.55 -10.32 -12.89
N LEU A 65 2.66 -10.84 -13.42
CA LEU A 65 3.47 -10.15 -14.42
C LEU A 65 2.64 -9.80 -15.66
N THR A 66 1.86 -10.76 -16.17
CA THR A 66 0.93 -10.51 -17.28
C THR A 66 -0.08 -9.41 -16.94
N THR A 67 -0.58 -9.38 -15.71
CA THR A 67 -1.52 -8.33 -15.27
C THR A 67 -0.83 -6.96 -15.17
N LEU A 68 0.42 -6.92 -14.71
CA LEU A 68 1.25 -5.72 -14.66
C LEU A 68 1.53 -5.16 -16.05
N GLU A 69 1.88 -6.03 -17.00
CA GLU A 69 2.10 -5.67 -18.41
C GLU A 69 0.82 -5.10 -19.05
N ASN A 70 -0.32 -5.73 -18.80
CA ASN A 70 -1.63 -5.22 -19.25
C ASN A 70 -1.98 -3.87 -18.60
N LEU A 71 -1.66 -3.68 -17.31
CA LEU A 71 -1.92 -2.40 -16.65
C LEU A 71 -0.99 -1.30 -17.19
N ARG A 72 0.27 -1.64 -17.49
CA ARG A 72 1.21 -0.74 -18.14
C ARG A 72 0.74 -0.30 -19.52
N SER A 73 0.13 -1.19 -20.31
CA SER A 73 -0.42 -0.81 -21.62
C SER A 73 -1.65 0.11 -21.50
N VAL A 74 -2.46 -0.05 -20.45
CA VAL A 74 -3.61 0.83 -20.15
C VAL A 74 -3.17 2.21 -19.66
N VAL A 75 -2.17 2.28 -18.79
CA VAL A 75 -1.64 3.57 -18.28
C VAL A 75 -0.82 4.30 -19.35
N GLY A 76 -0.21 3.55 -20.28
CA GLY A 76 0.61 4.10 -21.34
C GLY A 76 1.95 4.64 -20.84
N SER A 77 2.64 5.39 -21.71
CA SER A 77 3.91 6.05 -21.41
C SER A 77 3.68 7.32 -20.60
N SER A 78 3.26 7.17 -19.35
CA SER A 78 3.26 8.27 -18.37
C SER A 78 4.64 8.37 -17.72
N ASP A 79 5.12 9.59 -17.49
CA ASP A 79 6.33 9.84 -16.69
C ASP A 79 6.22 9.19 -15.31
N ALA A 80 5.00 9.08 -14.76
CA ALA A 80 4.72 8.44 -13.48
C ALA A 80 4.90 6.89 -13.49
N ILE A 81 5.24 6.28 -14.63
CA ILE A 81 5.67 4.88 -14.75
C ILE A 81 7.08 4.75 -15.33
N THR A 82 7.47 5.65 -16.23
CA THR A 82 8.72 5.52 -17.00
C THR A 82 9.90 6.26 -16.39
N VAL A 83 9.64 7.29 -15.57
CA VAL A 83 10.64 8.10 -14.90
C VAL A 83 10.55 7.85 -13.41
N GLU A 84 11.56 7.15 -12.88
CA GLU A 84 11.56 6.68 -11.49
C GLU A 84 11.36 7.80 -10.46
N SER A 85 12.02 8.95 -10.65
CA SER A 85 11.85 10.10 -9.75
C SER A 85 10.43 10.66 -9.76
N ALA A 86 9.79 10.71 -10.93
CA ALA A 86 8.40 11.13 -11.07
C ALA A 86 7.43 10.10 -10.45
N SER A 87 7.71 8.80 -10.63
CA SER A 87 6.97 7.70 -10.01
C SER A 87 7.04 7.74 -8.48
N SER A 88 8.23 7.89 -7.93
CA SER A 88 8.46 7.96 -6.48
C SER A 88 7.74 9.17 -5.88
N ALA A 89 7.90 10.35 -6.48
CA ALA A 89 7.20 11.56 -6.05
C ALA A 89 5.67 11.42 -6.16
N TYR A 90 5.16 10.71 -7.17
CA TYR A 90 3.73 10.47 -7.33
C TYR A 90 3.18 9.59 -6.21
N VAL A 91 3.85 8.46 -5.92
CA VAL A 91 3.48 7.54 -4.83
C VAL A 91 3.59 8.25 -3.48
N GLU A 92 4.64 9.04 -3.27
CA GLU A 92 4.86 9.81 -2.04
C GLU A 92 3.72 10.79 -1.79
N ASN A 93 3.39 11.62 -2.78
CA ASN A 93 2.28 12.57 -2.68
C ASN A 93 0.95 11.88 -2.40
N PHE A 94 0.70 10.75 -3.06
CA PHE A 94 -0.51 9.96 -2.82
C PHE A 94 -0.56 9.40 -1.39
N ALA A 95 0.55 8.85 -0.88
CA ALA A 95 0.65 8.36 0.48
C ALA A 95 0.39 9.47 1.51
N LEU A 96 0.97 10.66 1.29
CA LEU A 96 0.77 11.83 2.13
C LEU A 96 -0.68 12.33 2.12
N LEU A 97 -1.35 12.34 0.96
CA LEU A 97 -2.76 12.72 0.85
C LEU A 97 -3.67 11.77 1.63
N VAL A 98 -3.47 10.46 1.49
CA VAL A 98 -4.26 9.45 2.22
C VAL A 98 -3.99 9.55 3.73
N PHE A 99 -2.73 9.77 4.12
CA PHE A 99 -2.35 9.97 5.51
C PHE A 99 -3.02 11.21 6.11
N ALA A 100 -2.90 12.36 5.45
CA ALA A 100 -3.46 13.63 5.92
C ALA A 100 -4.99 13.55 6.04
N SER A 101 -5.66 12.87 5.10
CA SER A 101 -7.11 12.64 5.19
C SER A 101 -7.49 11.80 6.41
N ALA A 102 -6.67 10.81 6.79
CA ALA A 102 -6.92 10.00 7.99
C ALA A 102 -6.62 10.78 9.27
N ASP A 103 -5.54 11.56 9.28
CA ASP A 103 -5.10 12.38 10.42
C ASP A 103 -6.09 13.50 10.73
N ASP A 104 -6.68 14.16 9.72
CA ASP A 104 -7.74 15.17 9.93
C ASP A 104 -8.97 14.58 10.61
N GLU A 105 -9.46 13.44 10.11
CA GLU A 105 -10.62 12.74 10.69
C GLU A 105 -10.35 12.34 12.16
N ASP A 106 -9.12 11.90 12.43
CA ASP A 106 -8.71 11.44 13.75
C ASP A 106 -8.57 12.60 14.75
N ARG A 107 -7.92 13.69 14.36
CA ARG A 107 -7.79 14.91 15.19
C ARG A 107 -9.13 15.57 15.49
N ARG A 108 -10.09 15.49 14.56
CA ARG A 108 -11.46 15.98 14.75
C ARG A 108 -12.31 15.07 15.65
N GLY A 109 -11.79 13.91 16.06
CA GLY A 109 -12.50 12.94 16.89
C GLY A 109 -13.64 12.23 16.20
N ILE A 110 -13.63 12.21 14.85
CA ILE A 110 -14.62 11.50 14.04
C ILE A 110 -14.04 10.21 13.45
N ALA A 111 -12.99 9.67 14.09
CA ALA A 111 -12.33 8.44 13.67
C ALA A 111 -13.32 7.26 13.63
N THR A 112 -13.35 6.58 12.49
CA THR A 112 -14.17 5.39 12.27
C THR A 112 -13.33 4.20 11.80
N ARG A 113 -13.98 3.05 11.57
CA ARG A 113 -13.33 1.92 10.89
C ARG A 113 -12.77 2.31 9.52
N LYS A 114 -13.35 3.31 8.85
CA LYS A 114 -12.83 3.83 7.57
C LYS A 114 -11.53 4.59 7.79
N THR A 115 -11.44 5.41 8.83
CA THR A 115 -10.22 6.14 9.22
C THR A 115 -9.07 5.17 9.52
N ALA A 116 -9.32 4.10 10.29
CA ALA A 116 -8.33 3.05 10.51
C ALA A 116 -7.84 2.39 9.21
N LYS A 117 -8.76 2.12 8.27
CA LYS A 117 -8.40 1.58 6.94
C LYS A 117 -7.58 2.56 6.11
N LYS A 118 -7.86 3.87 6.18
CA LYS A 118 -7.07 4.91 5.50
C LYS A 118 -5.65 4.98 6.04
N PHE A 119 -5.47 4.95 7.37
CA PHE A 119 -4.14 4.86 7.97
C PHE A 119 -3.38 3.61 7.52
N LEU A 120 -4.03 2.45 7.55
CA LEU A 120 -3.40 1.22 7.06
C LEU A 120 -3.03 1.30 5.58
N ALA A 121 -3.87 1.94 4.77
CA ALA A 121 -3.58 2.16 3.36
C ALA A 121 -2.38 3.10 3.15
N ALA A 122 -2.34 4.23 3.86
CA ALA A 122 -1.20 5.15 3.84
C ALA A 122 0.10 4.44 4.22
N ALA A 123 0.09 3.61 5.27
CA ALA A 123 1.25 2.81 5.66
C ALA A 123 1.72 1.89 4.53
N THR A 124 0.81 1.21 3.83
CA THR A 124 1.16 0.37 2.68
C THR A 124 1.71 1.20 1.51
N PHE A 125 1.20 2.41 1.25
CA PHE A 125 1.74 3.27 0.20
C PHE A 125 3.14 3.82 0.55
N PHE A 126 3.41 4.11 1.82
CA PHE A 126 4.78 4.41 2.25
C PHE A 126 5.70 3.19 2.07
N GLU A 127 5.24 1.97 2.32
CA GLU A 127 6.04 0.76 2.04
C GLU A 127 6.34 0.55 0.55
N VAL A 128 5.44 0.98 -0.35
CA VAL A 128 5.68 0.95 -1.81
C VAL A 128 6.90 1.80 -2.18
N LEU A 129 7.22 2.88 -1.45
CA LEU A 129 8.40 3.70 -1.73
C LEU A 129 9.73 2.93 -1.59
N ASN A 130 9.74 1.81 -0.86
CA ASN A 130 10.95 1.01 -0.64
C ASN A 130 11.41 0.23 -1.88
N VAL A 131 10.64 0.23 -2.97
CA VAL A 131 10.99 -0.51 -4.20
C VAL A 131 11.74 0.33 -5.21
N PHE A 132 11.76 1.65 -5.02
CA PHE A 132 12.56 2.56 -5.82
C PHE A 132 14.03 2.49 -5.38
N GLU A 133 14.95 2.72 -6.32
CA GLU A 133 16.39 2.76 -6.07
C GLU A 133 16.75 3.90 -5.11
N ASP A 134 16.11 5.05 -5.28
CA ASP A 134 16.20 6.16 -4.34
C ASP A 134 15.31 5.90 -3.11
N ARG A 135 15.96 5.55 -2.00
CA ARG A 135 15.30 5.32 -0.71
C ARG A 135 15.06 6.59 0.09
N GLY A 136 15.55 7.76 -0.36
CA GLY A 136 15.35 9.03 0.35
C GLY A 136 13.89 9.31 0.72
N PRO A 137 12.94 9.19 -0.21
CA PRO A 137 11.50 9.35 0.08
C PRO A 137 10.96 8.32 1.08
N TRP A 138 11.42 7.07 1.02
CA TRP A 138 11.00 6.03 1.97
C TRP A 138 11.51 6.34 3.39
N GLU A 139 12.80 6.67 3.52
CA GLU A 139 13.44 6.99 4.79
C GLU A 139 12.82 8.23 5.45
N ALA A 140 12.50 9.26 4.65
CA ALA A 140 11.87 10.49 5.13
C ALA A 140 10.48 10.28 5.75
N HIS A 141 9.76 9.21 5.38
CA HIS A 141 8.40 8.92 5.85
C HIS A 141 8.28 7.64 6.67
N GLU A 142 9.40 7.02 7.06
CA GLU A 142 9.39 5.78 7.83
C GLU A 142 8.59 5.91 9.14
N GLU A 143 8.79 7.01 9.87
CA GLU A 143 8.08 7.31 11.11
C GLU A 143 6.58 7.50 10.89
N LYS A 144 6.19 8.17 9.80
CA LYS A 144 4.76 8.34 9.42
C LYS A 144 4.12 6.99 9.10
N GLY A 145 4.83 6.12 8.38
CA GLY A 145 4.36 4.76 8.11
C GLY A 145 4.18 3.95 9.39
N ARG A 146 5.11 4.05 10.34
CA ARG A 146 5.05 3.38 11.65
C ARG A 146 3.89 3.92 12.50
N TYR A 147 3.73 5.24 12.56
CA TYR A 147 2.62 5.90 13.24
C TYR A 147 1.28 5.47 12.64
N ALA A 148 1.13 5.46 11.32
CA ALA A 148 -0.10 5.06 10.65
C ALA A 148 -0.50 3.61 11.01
N LYS A 149 0.46 2.67 11.07
CA LYS A 149 0.20 1.29 11.50
C LYS A 149 -0.27 1.22 12.95
N TRP A 150 0.45 1.90 13.86
CA TRP A 150 0.09 1.94 15.28
C TRP A 150 -1.31 2.53 15.46
N ARG A 151 -1.59 3.67 14.81
CA ARG A 151 -2.85 4.39 14.96
C ARG A 151 -4.04 3.63 14.38
N ALA A 152 -3.85 2.99 13.22
CA ALA A 152 -4.87 2.10 12.65
C ALA A 152 -5.24 0.96 13.63
N ALA A 153 -4.25 0.38 14.32
CA ALA A 153 -4.46 -0.68 15.29
C ALA A 153 -5.20 -0.17 16.54
N ASP A 154 -4.82 1.00 17.05
CA ASP A 154 -5.43 1.64 18.21
C ASP A 154 -6.91 2.00 17.96
N ILE A 155 -7.21 2.68 16.84
CA ILE A 155 -8.58 2.98 16.42
C ILE A 155 -9.40 1.70 16.28
N SER A 156 -8.82 0.66 15.64
CA SER A 156 -9.51 -0.62 15.45
C SER A 156 -9.79 -1.34 16.77
N LYS A 157 -8.88 -1.22 17.75
CA LYS A 157 -9.04 -1.79 19.09
C LYS A 157 -10.14 -1.07 19.86
N ALA A 158 -10.10 0.26 19.90
CA ALA A 158 -11.12 1.06 20.58
C ALA A 158 -12.53 0.74 20.05
N LEU A 159 -12.70 0.72 18.73
CA LEU A 159 -13.98 0.41 18.09
C LEU A 159 -14.44 -1.04 18.33
N ARG A 160 -13.52 -1.99 18.48
CA ARG A 160 -13.85 -3.38 18.81
C ARG A 160 -14.35 -3.52 20.24
N GLU A 161 -13.81 -2.71 21.15
CA GLU A 161 -14.22 -2.64 22.55
C GLU A 161 -15.46 -1.76 22.77
N GLY A 162 -16.07 -1.22 21.69
CA GLY A 162 -17.22 -0.33 21.79
C GLY A 162 -16.89 1.06 22.32
N ARG A 163 -15.60 1.41 22.44
CA ARG A 163 -15.13 2.73 22.86
C ARG A 163 -14.96 3.64 21.65
N GLN A 164 -15.19 4.94 21.84
CA GLN A 164 -14.77 5.92 20.85
C GLN A 164 -13.24 6.00 20.84
N PRO A 165 -12.58 6.03 19.67
CA PRO A 165 -11.15 6.30 19.60
C PRO A 165 -10.87 7.69 20.17
N THR A 166 -9.97 7.77 21.14
CA THR A 166 -9.55 9.06 21.69
C THR A 166 -8.75 9.80 20.62
N PRO A 167 -9.12 11.01 20.19
CA PRO A 167 -8.33 11.80 19.24
C PRO A 167 -6.90 11.91 19.74
N VAL A 168 -5.90 11.82 18.86
CA VAL A 168 -4.52 12.15 19.26
C VAL A 168 -4.54 13.64 19.61
N SER A 169 -4.28 13.98 20.88
CA SER A 169 -4.11 15.37 21.25
C SER A 169 -2.94 15.91 20.45
N ASN A 170 -3.02 17.16 19.96
CA ASN A 170 -1.83 17.85 19.49
C ASN A 170 -0.81 17.79 20.64
N GLY A 171 0.19 16.91 20.53
CA GLY A 171 1.32 16.88 21.44
C GLY A 171 2.07 18.18 21.21
N GLY A 172 1.65 19.23 21.90
CA GLY A 172 2.56 20.25 22.36
C GLY A 172 3.36 19.62 23.49
N ASP A 173 4.54 19.13 23.14
CA ASP A 173 5.79 19.53 23.78
C ASP A 173 6.93 19.38 22.75
#